data_AF-A0A330LS13-F1
#
_entry.id   AF-A0A330LS13-F1
#
_cell.length_a   1.000
_cell.length_b   1.000
_cell.length_c   1.000
_cell.angle_alpha   90.00
_cell.angle_beta   90.00
_cell.angle_gamma   90.00
#
_symmetry.space_group_name_H-M   'P 1'
#
loop_
_entity.id
_entity.type
_entity.pdbx_description
1 polymer ?
#
loop_
_entity_poly.entity_id
_entity_poly.type
_entity_poly.pdbx_seq_one_letter_code
_entity_poly.pdbx_strand_id
1 'polypeptide(L)' 'MCGTAASTLQTQLVTDVHDFPGHIACDAASNSEVVVPIVINDKLIGVLDIDSPSIGRFDNDDVVGAELLVSQLVKRLTA' A
#
# COMPACT_ATOMS: atom_id res chain seq x y z
N MET A 1 0.76 2.43 7.23
CA MET A 1 1.80 3.06 6.39
C MET A 1 1.28 4.01 5.29
N CYS A 2 -0.03 4.23 5.24
CA CYS A 2 -0.73 4.95 4.18
C CYS A 2 -0.19 6.37 3.89
N GLY A 3 0.17 7.12 4.94
CA GLY A 3 0.63 8.51 4.82
C GLY A 3 1.94 8.64 4.04
N THR A 4 2.89 7.71 4.25
CA THR A 4 4.14 7.68 3.50
C THR A 4 3.85 7.44 2.02
N ALA A 5 3.08 6.39 1.68
CA ALA A 5 2.69 6.07 0.31
C ALA A 5 1.99 7.25 -0.40
N ALA A 6 1.08 7.92 0.31
CA ALA A 6 0.37 9.10 -0.18
C ALA A 6 1.31 10.29 -0.44
N SER A 7 2.28 10.54 0.44
CA SER A 7 3.20 11.67 0.33
C SER A 7 4.28 11.49 -0.73
N THR A 8 4.77 10.26 -0.91
CA THR A 8 5.84 9.93 -1.85
C THR A 8 5.30 9.55 -3.23
N LEU A 9 4.02 9.21 -3.32
CA LEU A 9 3.40 8.58 -4.50
C LEU A 9 4.14 7.30 -4.93
N GLN A 10 4.68 6.57 -3.95
CA GLN A 10 5.40 5.32 -4.17
C GLN A 10 4.76 4.19 -3.36
N THR A 11 4.73 3.00 -3.96
CA THR A 11 4.35 1.77 -3.26
C THR A 11 5.25 1.54 -2.06
N GLN A 12 4.66 1.17 -0.93
CA GLN A 12 5.36 0.81 0.29
C GLN A 12 5.20 -0.68 0.53
N LEU A 13 6.33 -1.38 0.71
CA LEU A 13 6.37 -2.79 1.11
C LEU A 13 7.07 -2.87 2.46
N VAL A 14 6.37 -3.35 3.48
CA VAL A 14 6.89 -3.43 4.84
C VAL A 14 6.88 -4.86 5.33
N THR A 15 8.07 -5.38 5.56
CA THR A 15 8.26 -6.74 6.07
C THR A 15 7.88 -6.85 7.55
N ASP A 16 8.21 -5.84 8.36
CA ASP A 16 7.78 -5.72 9.76
C ASP A 16 7.38 -4.27 10.05
N VAL A 17 6.11 -4.04 10.42
CA VAL A 17 5.60 -2.68 10.69
C VAL A 17 6.16 -2.06 11.96
N HIS A 18 6.62 -2.88 12.91
CA HIS A 18 7.20 -2.39 14.17
C HIS A 18 8.62 -1.84 13.99
N ASP A 19 9.30 -2.23 12.91
CA ASP A 19 10.62 -1.72 12.53
C ASP A 19 10.54 -0.37 11.80
N PHE A 20 9.33 0.11 11.45
CA PHE A 20 9.14 1.34 10.71
C PHE A 20 8.94 2.55 11.65
N PRO A 21 9.91 3.47 11.79
CA PRO A 21 9.79 4.60 12.69
C PRO A 21 8.66 5.54 12.24
N GLY A 22 7.74 5.84 13.16
CA GLY A 22 6.57 6.67 12.87
C GLY A 22 5.36 5.88 12.33
N HIS A 23 5.37 4.56 12.44
CA HIS A 23 4.19 3.73 12.15
C HIS A 23 3.01 4.14 13.04
N ILE A 24 1.92 4.59 12.41
CA ILE A 24 0.61 4.75 13.04
C ILE A 24 -0.20 3.53 12.63
N ALA A 25 -0.30 2.56 13.52
CA ALA A 25 -1.05 1.34 13.27
C ALA A 25 -2.54 1.66 13.12
N CYS A 26 -3.12 1.40 11.96
CA CYS A 26 -4.56 1.42 11.73
C CYS A 26 -5.24 0.16 12.30
N ASP A 27 -4.52 -0.97 12.29
CA ASP A 27 -4.88 -2.23 12.95
C ASP A 27 -3.71 -2.69 13.83
N ALA A 28 -3.99 -2.93 15.11
CA ALA A 28 -2.99 -3.40 16.08
C ALA A 28 -2.52 -4.84 15.81
N ALA A 29 -3.25 -5.61 15.00
CA ALA A 29 -2.87 -6.96 14.61
C ALA A 29 -1.93 -7.01 13.39
N SER A 30 -1.74 -5.90 12.66
CA SER A 30 -0.90 -5.88 11.47
C SER A 30 0.58 -5.99 11.84
N ASN A 31 1.28 -6.89 11.16
CA ASN A 31 2.72 -7.13 11.30
C ASN A 31 3.47 -6.91 9.98
N SER A 32 2.80 -6.99 8.83
CA SER A 32 3.34 -6.56 7.53
C SER A 32 2.25 -5.91 6.69
N GLU A 33 2.64 -5.02 5.79
CA GLU A 33 1.72 -4.17 5.03
C GLU A 33 2.27 -3.94 3.61
N VAL A 34 1.39 -3.95 2.61
CA VAL A 34 1.67 -3.43 1.27
C VAL A 34 0.67 -2.32 0.95
N VAL A 35 1.19 -1.14 0.60
CA VAL A 35 0.37 0.04 0.31
C VAL A 35 0.70 0.58 -1.07
N VAL A 36 -0.30 0.65 -1.95
CA VAL A 36 -0.15 1.14 -3.32
C VAL A 36 -0.93 2.44 -3.51
N PRO A 37 -0.30 3.55 -3.93
CA PRO A 37 -1.01 4.80 -4.20
C PRO A 37 -1.91 4.69 -5.43
N ILE A 38 -3.11 5.28 -5.35
CA ILE A 38 -4.07 5.36 -6.46
C ILE A 38 -4.02 6.78 -7.00
N VAL A 39 -3.37 6.94 -8.16
CA VAL A 39 -3.16 8.24 -8.81
C VAL A 39 -3.94 8.31 -10.11
N ILE A 40 -4.69 9.40 -10.32
CA ILE A 40 -5.46 9.68 -11.53
C ILE A 40 -5.16 11.12 -11.97
N ASN A 41 -4.73 11.31 -13.22
CA ASN A 41 -4.38 12.63 -13.76
C ASN A 41 -3.40 13.39 -12.83
N ASP A 42 -2.32 12.73 -12.42
CA ASP A 42 -1.30 13.24 -11.49
C ASP A 42 -1.82 13.66 -10.10
N LYS A 43 -3.07 13.32 -9.78
CA LYS A 43 -3.69 13.60 -8.49
C LYS A 43 -3.84 12.30 -7.70
N LEU A 44 -3.38 12.31 -6.46
CA LEU A 44 -3.67 11.24 -5.51
C LEU A 44 -5.17 11.24 -5.18
N ILE A 45 -5.82 10.10 -5.39
CA ILE A 45 -7.25 9.90 -5.09
C ILE A 45 -7.44 9.02 -3.86
N GLY A 46 -6.46 8.16 -3.54
CA GLY A 46 -6.46 7.32 -2.36
C GLY A 46 -5.26 6.36 -2.36
N VAL A 47 -5.31 5.35 -1.50
CA VAL A 47 -4.36 4.24 -1.48
C VAL A 47 -5.13 2.91 -1.41
N LEU A 48 -4.56 1.86 -1.99
CA LEU A 48 -4.89 0.48 -1.65
C LEU A 48 -3.99 0.08 -0.49
N ASP A 49 -4.59 -0.41 0.59
CA ASP A 49 -3.92 -0.80 1.81
C ASP A 49 -4.25 -2.26 2.12
N ILE A 50 -3.23 -3.10 2.30
CA ILE A 50 -3.38 -4.53 2.57
C ILE A 50 -2.49 -4.92 3.74
N ASP A 51 -3.14 -5.29 4.85
CA ASP A 51 -2.51 -5.72 6.09
C ASP A 51 -2.41 -7.24 6.22
N SER A 52 -1.46 -7.69 7.05
CA SER A 52 -1.34 -9.09 7.44
C SER A 52 -0.81 -9.23 8.88
N PRO A 53 -1.36 -10.16 9.69
CA PRO A 53 -0.81 -10.47 11.00
C PRO A 53 0.47 -11.32 10.96
N SER A 54 0.86 -11.82 9.79
CA SER A 54 2.15 -12.50 9.62
C SER A 54 3.23 -11.50 9.26
N ILE A 55 4.40 -11.58 9.89
CA ILE A 55 5.62 -10.85 9.49
C ILE A 55 6.06 -11.34 8.11
N GLY A 56 6.51 -10.42 7.25
CA GLY A 56 7.06 -10.72 5.93
C GLY A 56 6.08 -11.45 5.01
N ARG A 57 4.78 -11.17 5.14
CA ARG A 57 3.75 -11.83 4.33
C ARG A 57 3.88 -11.50 2.86
N PHE A 58 4.31 -10.27 2.56
CA PHE A 58 4.34 -9.72 1.22
C PHE A 58 5.76 -9.68 0.67
N ASP A 59 5.87 -9.93 -0.63
CA ASP A 59 7.11 -9.78 -1.39
C ASP A 59 6.89 -8.93 -2.65
N ASN A 60 7.88 -8.94 -3.55
CA ASN A 60 7.80 -8.16 -4.78
C ASN A 60 6.75 -8.67 -5.77
N ASP A 61 6.41 -9.96 -5.76
CA ASP A 61 5.37 -10.49 -6.64
C ASP A 61 3.99 -10.00 -6.18
N ASP A 62 3.78 -9.92 -4.85
CA ASP A 62 2.59 -9.31 -4.27
C ASP A 62 2.48 -7.81 -4.61
N VAL A 63 3.59 -7.06 -4.57
CA VAL A 63 3.64 -5.65 -4.99
C VAL A 63 3.20 -5.50 -6.45
N VAL A 64 3.78 -6.30 -7.36
CA VAL A 64 3.43 -6.27 -8.79
C VAL A 64 1.94 -6.60 -8.98
N GLY A 65 1.44 -7.60 -8.27
CA GLY A 65 0.02 -7.99 -8.32
C GLY A 65 -0.90 -6.87 -7.84
N ALA A 66 -0.57 -6.20 -6.73
CA ALA A 66 -1.34 -5.10 -6.17
C ALA A 66 -1.33 -3.88 -7.09
N GLU A 67 -0.20 -3.53 -7.70
CA GLU A 67 -0.09 -2.45 -8.68
C GLU A 67 -0.92 -2.72 -9.94
N LEU A 68 -0.93 -3.97 -10.42
CA LEU A 68 -1.79 -4.38 -11.52
C LEU A 68 -3.27 -4.24 -11.17
N LEU A 69 -3.66 -4.61 -9.96
CA LEU A 69 -5.04 -4.45 -9.47
C LEU A 69 -5.43 -2.97 -9.43
N VAL A 70 -4.58 -2.10 -8.88
CA VAL A 70 -4.80 -0.64 -8.86
C VAL A 70 -4.91 -0.09 -10.27
N SER A 71 -4.08 -0.56 -11.22
CA SER A 71 -4.18 -0.15 -12.63
C SER A 71 -5.55 -0.49 -13.24
N GLN A 72 -6.11 -1.66 -12.93
CA GLN A 72 -7.45 -2.02 -13.38
C GLN A 72 -8.54 -1.19 -12.70
N LEU A 73 -8.39 -0.90 -11.41
CA LEU A 73 -9.30 -0.04 -10.67
C LEU A 73 -9.31 1.38 -11.26
N VAL A 74 -8.15 1.97 -11.52
CA VAL A 74 -8.02 3.31 -12.14
C VAL A 74 -8.78 3.38 -13.46
N LYS A 75 -8.62 2.38 -14.34
CA LYS A 75 -9.37 2.31 -15.61
C LYS A 75 -10.88 2.36 -15.42
N ARG A 76 -11.41 1.84 -14.31
CA ARG A 76 -12.85 1.85 -13.99
C ARG A 76 -13.31 3.17 -13.37
N LEU A 77 -12.42 3.86 -12.65
CA LEU A 77 -12.70 5.17 -12.06
C LEU A 77 -12.61 6.32 -13.07
N THR A 78 -11.99 6.08 -14.23
CA THR A 78 -11.82 7.08 -15.32
C THR A 78 -12.62 6.76 -16.58
N ALA A 79 -13.46 5.73 -16.57
CA ALA A 79 -14.34 5.35 -17.68
C ALA A 79 -15.66 6.12 -17.61
#